data_AF-A0A1M3H3W8-F1
#
_entry.id   AF-A0A1M3H3W8-F1
#
_cell.length_a   1.000
_cell.length_b   1.000
_cell.length_c   1.000
_cell.angle_alpha   90.00
_cell.angle_beta   90.00
_cell.angle_gamma   90.00
#
_symmetry.space_group_name_H-M   'P 1'
#
loop_
_entity.id
_entity.type
_entity.pdbx_description
1 polymer ?
#
loop_
_entity_poly.entity_id
_entity_poly.type
_entity_poly.pdbx_seq_one_letter_code
_entity_poly.pdbx_strand_id
1 'polypeptide(L)'
;MHRIFQLPFLFGILFFACKPSRMHPSGPYTGKVVGDICSQYTIQLLSGNMDPARYVKNWKNPSTDSIYHNVFSLKNYCDFNRLGLHRGDTFQFSLIPDSTVQNCAVCLIYAPTPPISNSIKVTR
;
A
#
# COMPACT_ATOMS: atom_id res chain seq x y z
N MET A 1 -35.52 46.20 -44.50
CA MET A 1 -34.70 46.46 -43.30
C MET A 1 -35.43 45.92 -42.08
N HIS A 2 -35.04 44.76 -41.55
CA HIS A 2 -34.92 44.49 -40.11
C HIS A 2 -34.39 43.07 -39.91
N ARG A 3 -33.17 42.99 -39.38
CA ARG A 3 -32.51 41.78 -38.90
C ARG A 3 -33.21 41.32 -37.63
N ILE A 4 -33.62 40.06 -37.56
CA ILE A 4 -33.83 39.38 -36.28
C ILE A 4 -33.13 38.02 -36.37
N PHE A 5 -31.99 38.00 -35.69
CA PHE A 5 -31.06 36.90 -35.51
C PHE A 5 -31.64 35.99 -34.41
N GLN A 6 -32.21 34.86 -34.80
CA GLN A 6 -32.65 33.82 -33.86
C GLN A 6 -31.61 32.71 -33.88
N LEU A 7 -30.64 32.83 -32.97
CA LEU A 7 -29.63 31.80 -32.71
C LEU A 7 -30.32 30.65 -31.95
N PRO A 8 -30.36 29.40 -32.46
CA PRO A 8 -30.81 28.29 -31.64
C PRO A 8 -29.75 28.05 -30.56
N PHE A 9 -30.16 28.28 -29.32
CA PHE A 9 -29.42 28.01 -28.10
C PHE A 9 -29.20 26.49 -27.98
N LEU A 10 -28.08 26.02 -28.55
CA LEU A 10 -27.55 24.67 -28.38
C LEU A 10 -27.05 24.54 -26.93
N PHE A 11 -27.98 24.21 -26.02
CA PHE A 11 -27.68 23.79 -24.67
C PHE A 11 -27.06 22.39 -24.73
N GLY A 12 -25.75 22.34 -24.98
CA GLY A 12 -24.95 21.12 -24.90
C GLY A 12 -24.90 20.65 -23.45
N ILE A 13 -25.79 19.74 -23.08
CA ILE A 13 -25.72 19.01 -21.82
C ILE A 13 -24.46 18.16 -21.86
N LEU A 14 -23.39 18.68 -21.26
CA LEU A 14 -22.18 17.92 -20.92
C LEU A 14 -22.57 16.86 -19.89
N PHE A 15 -22.96 15.68 -20.36
CA PHE A 15 -23.00 14.47 -19.56
C PHE A 15 -21.57 14.14 -19.13
N PHE A 16 -21.16 14.66 -17.97
CA PHE A 16 -20.01 14.14 -17.24
C PHE A 16 -20.34 12.70 -16.83
N ALA A 17 -19.98 11.74 -17.69
CA ALA A 17 -19.94 10.34 -17.33
C ALA A 17 -18.82 10.15 -16.29
N CYS A 18 -19.17 10.29 -15.01
CA CYS A 18 -18.32 9.88 -13.90
C CYS A 18 -18.09 8.37 -14.03
N LYS A 19 -16.89 7.97 -14.46
CA LYS A 19 -16.45 6.58 -14.32
C LYS A 19 -16.35 6.31 -12.81
N PRO A 20 -17.02 5.29 -12.26
CA PRO A 20 -16.82 4.94 -10.86
C PRO A 20 -15.34 4.62 -10.65
N SER A 21 -14.70 5.37 -9.76
CA SER A 21 -13.36 5.08 -9.30
C SER A 21 -13.38 3.66 -8.73
N ARG A 22 -12.59 2.74 -9.29
CA ARG A 22 -12.40 1.43 -8.68
C ARG A 22 -11.64 1.66 -7.39
N MET A 23 -12.37 1.75 -6.28
CA MET A 23 -11.79 1.81 -4.95
C MET A 23 -11.21 0.42 -4.69
N HIS A 24 -9.89 0.28 -4.77
CA HIS A 24 -9.23 -0.98 -4.45
C HIS A 24 -9.56 -1.32 -2.99
N PRO A 25 -10.01 -2.55 -2.68
CA PRO A 25 -10.33 -2.92 -1.31
C PRO A 25 -9.17 -2.59 -0.38
N SER A 26 -9.42 -2.13 0.84
CA SER A 26 -8.34 -1.94 1.80
C SER A 26 -7.93 -3.24 2.49
N GLY A 27 -8.61 -4.35 2.22
CA GLY A 27 -8.34 -5.67 2.80
C GLY A 27 -9.63 -6.51 2.91
N PRO A 28 -9.57 -7.70 3.54
CA PRO A 28 -8.38 -8.30 4.17
C PRO A 28 -7.40 -8.88 3.14
N TYR A 29 -6.11 -8.74 3.45
CA TYR A 29 -4.98 -9.34 2.75
C TYR A 29 -4.30 -10.36 3.64
N THR A 30 -3.61 -11.34 3.06
CA THR A 30 -2.73 -12.24 3.82
C THR A 30 -1.28 -11.93 3.49
N GLY A 31 -0.47 -11.68 4.52
CA GLY A 31 0.94 -11.35 4.41
C GLY A 31 1.82 -12.34 5.16
N LYS A 32 3.10 -12.39 4.79
CA LYS A 32 4.16 -13.11 5.50
C LYS A 32 5.33 -12.19 5.81
N VAL A 33 5.87 -12.26 7.01
CA VAL A 33 7.11 -11.55 7.34
C VAL A 33 8.29 -12.26 6.69
N VAL A 34 8.99 -11.57 5.80
CA VAL A 34 10.19 -12.09 5.10
C VAL A 34 11.44 -11.26 5.39
N GLY A 35 11.34 -10.29 6.29
CA GLY A 35 12.45 -9.54 6.88
C GLY A 35 11.91 -8.73 8.06
N ASP A 36 12.67 -8.67 9.15
CA ASP A 36 12.24 -8.10 10.44
C ASP A 36 13.42 -7.54 11.27
N ILE A 37 14.58 -7.33 10.65
CA ILE A 37 15.77 -6.86 11.35
C ILE A 37 15.51 -5.44 11.86
N CYS A 38 15.59 -5.24 13.18
CA CYS A 38 15.57 -3.91 13.77
C CYS A 38 14.32 -3.07 13.41
N SER A 39 13.15 -3.71 13.39
CA SER A 39 11.86 -3.08 13.01
C SER A 39 11.79 -2.59 11.55
N GLN A 40 12.76 -2.96 10.71
CA GLN A 40 12.70 -2.76 9.25
C GLN A 40 12.06 -3.98 8.61
N TYR A 41 10.73 -3.99 8.61
CA TYR A 41 9.96 -5.13 8.13
C TYR A 41 9.81 -5.14 6.62
N THR A 42 9.95 -6.33 6.05
CA THR A 42 9.55 -6.65 4.67
C THR A 42 8.41 -7.66 4.72
N ILE A 43 7.26 -7.28 4.17
CA ILE A 43 6.05 -8.10 4.14
C ILE A 43 5.83 -8.59 2.72
N GLN A 44 5.68 -9.91 2.56
CA GLN A 44 5.29 -10.56 1.31
C GLN A 44 3.78 -10.73 1.27
N LEU A 45 3.13 -10.23 0.23
CA LEU A 45 1.71 -10.48 -0.04
C LEU A 45 1.52 -11.91 -0.55
N LEU A 46 0.78 -12.72 0.21
CA LEU A 46 0.43 -14.09 -0.14
C LEU A 46 -0.92 -14.18 -0.85
N SER A 47 -1.92 -13.39 -0.43
CA SER A 47 -3.25 -13.42 -1.04
C SER A 47 -4.02 -12.10 -0.90
N GLY A 48 -4.97 -11.92 -1.81
CA GLY A 48 -5.86 -10.76 -1.93
C GLY A 48 -5.52 -9.86 -3.11
N ASN A 49 -6.51 -9.12 -3.60
CA ASN A 49 -6.38 -8.26 -4.78
C ASN A 49 -5.92 -6.86 -4.36
N MET A 50 -4.66 -6.74 -3.95
CA MET A 50 -4.05 -5.46 -3.61
C MET A 50 -3.59 -4.74 -4.89
N ASP A 51 -3.72 -3.40 -4.92
CA ASP A 51 -3.23 -2.59 -6.03
C ASP A 51 -1.73 -2.86 -6.28
N PRO A 52 -1.30 -3.27 -7.49
CA PRO A 52 0.10 -3.50 -7.81
C PRO A 52 1.02 -2.30 -7.58
N ALA A 53 0.49 -1.07 -7.51
CA ALA A 53 1.28 0.11 -7.12
C ALA A 53 1.73 0.08 -5.64
N ARG A 54 1.19 -0.85 -4.84
CA ARG A 54 1.44 -0.95 -3.40
C ARG A 54 2.46 -2.04 -3.04
N TYR A 55 3.06 -2.74 -4.00
CA TYR A 55 4.11 -3.71 -3.72
C TYR A 55 5.08 -3.84 -4.89
N VAL A 56 6.31 -4.27 -4.59
CA VAL A 56 7.32 -4.60 -5.58
C VAL A 56 7.14 -6.06 -5.99
N LYS A 57 6.80 -6.28 -7.27
CA LYS A 57 6.55 -7.64 -7.79
C LYS A 57 7.77 -8.56 -7.67
N ASN A 58 8.97 -8.03 -7.88
CA ASN A 58 10.23 -8.77 -7.73
C ASN A 58 11.26 -7.85 -7.06
N TRP A 59 11.69 -8.21 -5.86
CA TRP A 59 12.70 -7.47 -5.13
C TRP A 59 13.85 -8.41 -4.75
N LYS A 60 15.07 -8.01 -5.11
CA LYS A 60 16.30 -8.69 -4.68
C LYS A 60 16.82 -7.99 -3.45
N ASN A 61 16.97 -8.72 -2.35
CA ASN A 61 17.59 -8.20 -1.14
C ASN A 61 19.11 -8.05 -1.37
N PRO A 62 19.67 -6.83 -1.33
CA PRO A 62 21.08 -6.61 -1.65
C PRO A 62 22.06 -7.14 -0.61
N SER A 63 21.59 -7.44 0.61
CA SER A 63 22.44 -8.01 1.67
C SER A 63 22.52 -9.54 1.64
N THR A 64 21.58 -10.23 0.97
CA THR A 64 21.48 -11.70 1.01
C THR A 64 21.33 -12.35 -0.36
N ASP A 65 21.25 -11.55 -1.43
CA ASP A 65 20.93 -11.96 -2.80
C ASP A 65 19.60 -12.71 -2.98
N SER A 66 18.80 -12.86 -1.92
CA SER A 66 17.50 -13.52 -1.94
C SER A 66 16.49 -12.72 -2.75
N ILE A 67 15.69 -13.42 -3.56
CA ILE A 67 14.62 -12.83 -4.36
C ILE A 67 13.29 -13.08 -3.67
N TYR A 68 12.52 -12.01 -3.46
CA TYR A 68 11.17 -12.06 -2.92
C TYR A 68 10.17 -11.47 -3.91
N HIS A 69 8.94 -11.97 -3.87
CA HIS A 69 7.87 -11.55 -4.77
C HIS A 69 6.75 -10.84 -4.01
N ASN A 70 6.13 -9.85 -4.66
CA ASN A 70 5.01 -9.09 -4.11
C ASN A 70 5.26 -8.54 -2.70
N VAL A 71 6.39 -7.85 -2.52
CA VAL A 71 6.83 -7.35 -1.20
C VAL A 71 6.68 -5.85 -1.05
N PHE A 72 6.48 -5.40 0.18
CA PHE A 72 6.52 -3.99 0.56
C PHE A 72 7.17 -3.81 1.94
N SER A 73 7.66 -2.62 2.22
CA SER A 73 8.19 -2.23 3.53
C SER A 73 7.09 -1.68 4.44
N LEU A 74 7.22 -1.92 5.74
CA LEU A 74 6.24 -1.45 6.71
C LEU A 74 6.55 -0.03 7.18
N LYS A 75 5.56 0.87 7.14
CA LYS A 75 5.70 2.26 7.60
C LYS A 75 5.37 2.43 9.09
N ASN A 76 4.34 1.74 9.59
CA ASN A 76 3.89 1.83 10.99
C ASN A 76 4.48 0.70 11.88
N TYR A 77 5.80 0.56 11.87
CA TYR A 77 6.52 -0.50 12.57
C TYR A 77 6.32 -0.51 14.09
N CYS A 78 6.05 0.63 14.74
CA CYS A 78 5.85 0.68 16.19
C CYS A 78 4.62 -0.10 16.67
N ASP A 79 3.51 -0.03 15.92
CA ASP A 79 2.30 -0.77 16.27
C ASP A 79 2.49 -2.27 16.00
N PHE A 80 3.23 -2.59 14.94
CA PHE A 80 3.49 -3.94 14.52
C PHE A 80 4.44 -4.68 15.46
N ASN A 81 5.48 -4.02 15.98
CA ASN A 81 6.43 -4.58 16.96
C ASN A 81 5.72 -5.21 18.18
N ARG A 82 4.60 -4.62 18.61
CA ARG A 82 3.85 -5.07 19.79
C ARG A 82 3.13 -6.39 19.58
N LEU A 83 3.00 -6.85 18.34
CA LEU A 83 2.28 -8.08 17.99
C LEU A 83 3.17 -9.33 18.07
N GLY A 84 4.48 -9.18 18.22
CA GLY A 84 5.40 -10.32 18.30
C GLY A 84 5.48 -11.16 17.02
N LEU A 85 5.23 -10.55 15.86
CA LEU A 85 5.35 -11.21 14.55
C LEU A 85 6.81 -11.19 14.07
N HIS A 86 7.31 -12.35 13.67
CA HIS A 86 8.67 -12.59 13.28
C HIS A 86 8.76 -13.18 11.87
N ARG A 87 9.96 -13.17 11.30
CA ARG A 87 10.26 -13.82 10.01
C ARG A 87 9.65 -15.23 9.95
N GLY A 88 8.85 -15.47 8.92
CA GLY A 88 8.15 -16.74 8.72
C GLY A 88 6.67 -16.66 9.03
N ASP A 89 6.27 -15.78 9.94
CA ASP A 89 4.88 -15.67 10.40
C ASP A 89 3.96 -15.14 9.31
N THR A 90 2.75 -15.70 9.28
CA THR A 90 1.68 -15.32 8.37
C THR A 90 0.54 -14.69 9.15
N PHE A 91 -0.03 -13.61 8.62
CA PHE A 91 -1.07 -12.84 9.30
C PHE A 91 -1.99 -12.16 8.27
N GLN A 92 -3.18 -11.77 8.69
CA GLN A 92 -4.11 -10.97 7.92
C GLN A 92 -3.98 -9.49 8.26
N PHE A 93 -4.14 -8.63 7.25
CA PHE A 93 -4.05 -7.19 7.44
C PHE A 93 -4.96 -6.41 6.49
N SER A 94 -5.19 -5.15 6.83
CA SER A 94 -5.76 -4.15 5.95
C SER A 94 -4.84 -2.94 5.83
N LEU A 95 -4.84 -2.28 4.68
CA LEU A 95 -4.20 -0.99 4.47
C LEU A 95 -4.93 0.09 5.27
N ILE A 96 -4.15 0.94 5.92
CA ILE A 96 -4.64 2.12 6.64
C ILE A 96 -3.96 3.37 6.08
N PRO A 97 -4.56 4.57 6.28
CA PRO A 97 -3.87 5.82 6.01
C PRO A 97 -2.54 5.88 6.76
N ASP A 98 -1.59 6.63 6.21
CA ASP A 98 -0.29 6.76 6.85
C ASP A 98 -0.41 7.41 8.23
N SER A 99 0.08 6.70 9.24
CA SER A 99 0.25 7.23 10.59
C SER A 99 1.50 8.10 10.63
N THR A 100 1.38 9.30 11.18
CA THR A 100 2.48 10.26 11.32
C THR A 100 3.30 10.08 12.59
N VAL A 101 2.86 9.22 13.52
CA VAL A 101 3.50 9.09 14.84
C VAL A 101 4.08 7.69 15.00
N GLN A 102 5.40 7.61 15.09
CA GLN A 102 6.17 6.39 15.37
C GLN A 102 7.07 6.63 16.59
N ASN A 103 6.46 6.65 17.79
CA ASN A 103 7.14 6.99 19.04
C ASN A 103 7.69 5.76 19.78
N CYS A 104 8.40 4.87 19.09
CA CYS A 104 9.04 3.71 19.70
C CYS A 104 10.55 3.75 19.54
N ALA A 105 11.27 3.00 20.39
CA ALA A 105 12.71 2.87 20.29
C ALA A 105 13.11 2.37 18.89
N VAL A 106 14.04 3.08 18.26
CA VAL A 106 14.57 2.75 16.93
C VAL A 106 15.94 2.12 17.07
N CYS A 107 16.19 1.10 16.26
CA CYS A 107 17.52 0.53 16.11
C CYS A 107 18.26 1.30 15.00
N LEU A 108 19.55 1.56 15.21
CA LEU A 108 20.39 2.34 14.28
C LEU A 108 20.99 1.51 13.14
N ILE A 109 20.78 0.20 13.14
CA ILE A 109 21.28 -0.69 12.08
C ILE A 109 20.49 -0.40 10.80
N TYR A 110 21.21 -0.28 9.69
CA TYR A 110 20.60 -0.21 8.37
C TYR A 110 20.29 -1.62 7.85
N ALA A 111 19.04 -1.88 7.47
CA ALA A 111 18.62 -3.08 6.77
C ALA A 111 17.87 -2.70 5.48
N PRO A 112 18.29 -3.21 4.31
CA PRO A 112 17.62 -2.85 3.07
C PRO A 112 16.19 -3.39 3.06
N THR A 113 15.25 -2.55 2.65
CA THR A 113 13.84 -2.90 2.48
C THR A 113 13.35 -2.50 1.08
N PRO A 114 12.21 -3.04 0.60
CA PRO A 114 11.65 -2.61 -0.66
C PRO A 114 11.26 -1.12 -0.65
N PRO A 115 11.42 -0.42 -1.80
CA PRO A 115 11.15 1.02 -1.90
C PRO A 115 9.67 1.42 -1.75
N ILE A 116 8.73 0.47 -1.88
CA ILE A 116 7.31 0.74 -1.68
C ILE A 116 6.96 0.43 -0.22
N SER A 117 6.45 1.43 0.50
CA SER A 117 6.05 1.32 1.90
C SER A 117 4.54 1.47 2.08
N ASN A 118 3.97 0.71 3.01
CA ASN A 118 2.55 0.86 3.39
C ASN A 118 2.38 0.87 4.90
N SER A 119 1.34 1.54 5.35
CA SER A 119 0.82 1.41 6.71
C SER A 119 -0.28 0.34 6.73
N ILE A 120 -0.24 -0.57 7.71
CA ILE A 120 -1.19 -1.68 7.83
C ILE A 120 -1.77 -1.80 9.24
N LYS A 121 -2.96 -2.36 9.35
CA LYS A 121 -3.54 -2.85 10.59
C LYS A 121 -3.69 -4.37 10.50
N VAL A 122 -3.07 -5.10 11.42
CA VAL A 122 -3.25 -6.55 11.54
C VAL A 122 -4.66 -6.83 12.05
N THR A 123 -5.33 -7.78 11.41
CA THR A 123 -6.73 -8.13 11.69
C THR A 123 -6.91 -9.55 12.21
N ARG A 124 -5.96 -10.46 11.95
CA ARG A 124 -5.90 -11.80 12.57
C ARG A 124 -4.57 -12.50 12.31
#